data_AF-A0A8C6SU29-F1
#
_entry.id   AF-A0A8C6SU29-F1
#
_cell.length_a   1.000
_cell.length_b   1.000
_cell.length_c   1.000
_cell.angle_alpha   90.00
_cell.angle_beta   90.00
_cell.angle_gamma   90.00
#
_symmetry.space_group_name_H-M   'P 1'
#
loop_
_entity.id
_entity.type
_entity.pdbx_description
1 polymer ?
#
loop_
_entity_poly.entity_id
_entity_poly.type
_entity_poly.pdbx_seq_one_letter_code
_entity_poly.pdbx_strand_id
1 'polypeptide(L)'
;MGNVPSTVKHCLSSEQLLLDYPWLKTTDSLGGWDTTTHGYPECVKIVEVGPRDGLQNEKVEIVPTEVKIQLINMLSGTGLSVIEATSFVSSKWVPQVAAGASEVAVFGSASETFSQKNINCSIDESMVRFEDVINSALEKHIPVRGCVLQI
;
A
#
# COMPACT_ATOMS: atom_id res chain seq x y z
N MET A 1 25.62 -7.39 -17.02
CA MET A 1 25.40 -6.80 -15.69
C MET A 1 24.80 -5.42 -15.88
N GLY A 2 23.49 -5.34 -16.12
CA GLY A 2 22.78 -4.08 -16.36
C GLY A 2 22.37 -3.45 -15.04
N ASN A 3 22.62 -2.16 -14.88
CA ASN A 3 22.20 -1.38 -13.72
C ASN A 3 20.67 -1.28 -13.69
N VAL A 4 20.06 -2.06 -12.82
CA VAL A 4 18.66 -1.89 -12.48
C VAL A 4 18.55 -0.62 -11.62
N PRO A 5 17.66 0.34 -11.94
CA PRO A 5 17.49 1.57 -11.15
C PRO A 5 17.30 1.25 -9.66
N SER A 6 17.81 2.09 -8.76
CA SER A 6 17.73 1.85 -7.30
C SER A 6 16.29 1.67 -6.78
N THR A 7 15.29 2.14 -7.53
CA THR A 7 13.86 1.92 -7.29
C THR A 7 13.41 0.46 -7.49
N VAL A 8 14.19 -0.37 -8.17
CA VAL A 8 13.88 -1.78 -8.48
C VAL A 8 14.53 -2.75 -7.48
N LYS A 9 15.30 -2.26 -6.49
CA LYS A 9 15.88 -3.13 -5.44
C LYS A 9 14.84 -3.81 -4.53
N HIS A 10 13.56 -3.47 -4.65
CA HIS A 10 12.46 -3.95 -3.80
C HIS A 10 11.28 -4.53 -4.60
N CYS A 11 11.57 -5.01 -5.80
CA CYS A 11 10.63 -5.58 -6.75
C CYS A 11 10.84 -7.09 -6.87
N LEU A 12 9.76 -7.87 -6.86
CA LEU A 12 9.83 -9.28 -7.24
C LEU A 12 9.76 -9.36 -8.77
N SER A 13 10.80 -9.91 -9.40
CA SER A 13 10.80 -10.16 -10.85
C SER A 13 9.77 -11.24 -11.17
N SER A 14 8.92 -11.00 -12.16
CA SER A 14 7.96 -12.02 -12.61
C SER A 14 8.64 -13.27 -13.17
N GLU A 15 9.83 -13.13 -13.76
CA GLU A 15 10.63 -14.29 -14.17
C GLU A 15 11.02 -15.14 -12.96
N GLN A 16 11.53 -14.51 -11.90
CA GLN A 16 11.92 -15.20 -10.67
C GLN A 16 10.72 -15.85 -9.98
N LEU A 17 9.58 -15.16 -9.93
CA LEU A 17 8.34 -15.69 -9.36
C LEU A 17 7.84 -16.94 -10.12
N LEU A 18 7.93 -16.94 -11.46
CA LEU A 18 7.55 -18.11 -12.26
C LEU A 18 8.52 -19.28 -12.12
N LEU A 19 9.78 -19.03 -11.73
CA LEU A 19 10.76 -20.06 -11.38
C LEU A 19 10.46 -20.66 -10.00
N ASP A 20 10.24 -19.82 -9.00
CA ASP A 20 10.01 -20.24 -7.61
C ASP A 20 8.63 -20.88 -7.41
N TYR A 21 7.65 -20.48 -8.23
CA TYR A 21 6.27 -20.97 -8.18
C TYR A 21 5.81 -21.47 -9.56
N PRO A 22 6.23 -22.68 -9.98
CA PRO A 22 5.93 -23.20 -11.32
C PRO A 22 4.44 -23.34 -11.64
N TRP A 23 3.58 -23.42 -10.62
CA TRP A 23 2.13 -23.51 -10.76
C TRP A 23 1.47 -22.20 -11.22
N LEU A 24 2.18 -21.07 -11.18
CA LEU A 24 1.71 -19.79 -11.73
C LEU A 24 1.80 -19.75 -13.27
N LYS A 25 2.53 -20.68 -13.90
CA LYS A 25 2.66 -20.74 -15.36
C LYS A 25 1.32 -21.15 -15.97
N THR A 26 0.84 -20.37 -16.93
CA THR A 26 -0.30 -20.75 -17.75
C THR A 26 0.08 -21.83 -18.76
N THR A 27 -0.83 -22.77 -19.00
CA THR A 27 -0.71 -23.70 -20.14
C THR A 27 -0.96 -22.95 -21.44
N ASP A 28 -0.08 -23.14 -22.43
CA ASP A 28 -0.31 -22.60 -23.76
C ASP A 28 -1.51 -23.30 -24.45
N SER A 29 -1.92 -22.74 -25.59
CA SER A 29 -3.01 -23.27 -26.42
C SER A 29 -2.78 -24.69 -26.98
N LEU A 30 -1.59 -25.26 -26.80
CA LEU A 30 -1.19 -26.59 -27.26
C LEU A 30 -0.95 -27.58 -26.09
N GLY A 31 -1.23 -27.18 -24.85
CA GLY A 31 -1.06 -28.02 -23.67
C GLY A 31 0.40 -28.12 -23.17
N GLY A 32 1.30 -27.29 -23.67
CA GLY A 32 2.66 -27.08 -23.17
C GLY A 32 2.71 -26.07 -22.02
N TRP A 33 3.77 -26.11 -21.22
CA TRP A 33 4.04 -25.07 -20.22
C TRP A 33 4.59 -23.83 -20.93
N ASP A 34 3.81 -22.75 -20.98
CA ASP A 34 4.31 -21.48 -21.51
C ASP A 34 5.39 -20.94 -20.55
N THR A 35 6.59 -20.72 -21.10
CA THR A 35 7.73 -20.16 -20.36
C THR A 35 7.95 -18.69 -20.70
N THR A 36 7.11 -18.12 -21.58
CA THR A 36 7.24 -16.73 -21.99
C THR A 36 6.59 -15.81 -20.95
N THR A 37 7.31 -14.78 -20.52
CA THR A 37 6.78 -13.72 -19.66
C THR A 37 5.87 -12.74 -20.44
N HIS A 38 5.51 -13.07 -21.68
CA HIS A 38 4.70 -12.22 -22.57
C HIS A 38 3.28 -12.06 -22.02
N GLY A 39 3.11 -11.09 -21.12
CA GLY A 39 1.85 -10.81 -20.44
C GLY A 39 1.98 -10.48 -18.94
N TYR A 40 3.13 -10.75 -18.32
CA TYR A 40 3.41 -10.39 -16.93
C TYR A 40 4.24 -9.11 -16.83
N PRO A 41 4.01 -8.28 -15.80
CA PRO A 41 4.83 -7.10 -15.58
C PRO A 41 6.28 -7.49 -15.25
N GLU A 42 7.25 -6.64 -15.54
CA GLU A 42 8.65 -6.94 -15.19
C GLU A 42 8.89 -6.97 -13.66
N CYS A 43 8.07 -6.23 -12.91
CA CYS A 43 8.11 -6.18 -11.45
C CYS A 43 6.70 -6.20 -10.86
N VAL A 44 6.57 -6.89 -9.73
CA VAL A 44 5.45 -6.72 -8.79
C VAL A 44 5.95 -6.08 -7.50
N LYS A 45 5.24 -5.03 -7.05
CA LYS A 45 5.42 -4.40 -5.74
C LYS A 45 4.28 -4.81 -4.82
N ILE A 46 4.62 -5.43 -3.69
CA ILE A 46 3.65 -5.74 -2.63
C ILE A 46 3.61 -4.57 -1.65
N VAL A 47 2.40 -4.09 -1.37
CA VAL A 47 2.10 -3.10 -0.33
C VAL A 47 1.34 -3.84 0.78
N GLU A 48 2.01 -4.10 1.89
CA GLU A 48 1.42 -4.82 3.01
C GLU A 48 0.56 -3.86 3.85
N VAL A 49 -0.74 -4.11 3.92
CA VAL A 49 -1.71 -3.23 4.59
C VAL A 49 -2.31 -3.85 5.85
N GLY A 50 -1.97 -5.10 6.18
CA GLY A 50 -2.48 -5.85 7.33
C GLY A 50 -2.38 -5.13 8.67
N PRO A 51 -1.22 -4.52 9.04
CA PRO A 51 -1.09 -3.79 10.30
C PRO A 51 -2.05 -2.59 10.45
N ARG A 52 -2.51 -2.00 9.32
CA ARG A 52 -3.49 -0.92 9.32
C ARG A 52 -4.89 -1.42 9.00
N ASP A 53 -5.13 -1.79 7.75
CA ASP A 53 -6.46 -2.07 7.21
C ASP A 53 -7.01 -3.42 7.69
N GLY A 54 -6.13 -4.42 7.82
CA GLY A 54 -6.49 -5.73 8.38
C GLY A 54 -6.96 -5.61 9.82
N LEU A 55 -6.09 -5.05 10.70
CA LEU A 55 -6.41 -4.89 12.12
C LEU A 55 -7.59 -3.93 12.40
N GLN A 56 -7.90 -3.01 11.49
CA GLN A 56 -9.03 -2.09 11.62
C GLN A 56 -10.38 -2.81 11.51
N ASN A 57 -10.45 -3.92 10.77
CA ASN A 57 -11.67 -4.68 10.53
C ASN A 57 -11.84 -5.90 11.45
N GLU A 58 -10.87 -6.16 12.32
CA GLU A 58 -10.94 -7.24 13.30
C GLU A 58 -11.96 -6.93 14.40
N LYS A 59 -12.83 -7.90 14.70
CA LYS A 59 -13.86 -7.78 15.75
C LYS A 59 -13.31 -7.94 17.17
N VAL A 60 -12.02 -8.25 17.28
CA VAL A 60 -11.35 -8.52 18.55
C VAL A 60 -11.17 -7.22 19.34
N GLU A 61 -11.17 -7.33 20.66
CA GLU A 61 -10.77 -6.28 21.60
C GLU A 61 -9.46 -5.61 21.16
N ILE A 62 -9.29 -4.32 21.48
CA ILE A 62 -8.18 -3.47 21.02
C ILE A 62 -6.84 -4.23 21.04
N VAL A 63 -6.27 -4.49 19.86
CA VAL A 63 -4.97 -5.16 19.76
C VAL A 63 -3.91 -4.33 20.47
N PRO A 64 -3.19 -4.87 21.46
CA PRO A 64 -2.18 -4.14 22.21
C PRO A 64 -1.08 -3.57 21.30
N THR A 65 -0.57 -2.38 21.63
CA THR A 65 0.48 -1.69 20.86
C THR A 65 1.72 -2.57 20.65
N GLU A 66 2.13 -3.32 21.68
CA GLU A 66 3.30 -4.21 21.60
C GLU A 66 3.12 -5.30 20.53
N VAL A 67 1.91 -5.87 20.41
CA VAL A 67 1.61 -6.87 19.39
C VAL A 67 1.69 -6.27 17.99
N LYS A 68 1.23 -5.02 17.81
CA LYS A 68 1.34 -4.29 16.54
C LYS A 68 2.80 -4.03 16.16
N ILE A 69 3.63 -3.61 17.12
CA ILE A 69 5.06 -3.40 16.91
C ILE A 69 5.74 -4.71 16.51
N GLN A 70 5.45 -5.80 17.21
CA GLN A 70 6.00 -7.11 16.88
C GLN A 70 5.60 -7.57 15.47
N LEU A 71 4.34 -7.39 15.10
CA LEU A 71 3.87 -7.68 13.73
C LEU A 71 4.66 -6.89 12.67
N ILE A 72 4.79 -5.57 12.86
CA ILE A 72 5.54 -4.71 11.92
C ILE A 72 7.01 -5.12 11.84
N ASN A 73 7.64 -5.44 12.97
CA ASN A 73 9.02 -5.91 13.02
C ASN A 73 9.22 -7.23 12.27
N MET A 74 8.29 -8.19 12.45
CA MET A 74 8.30 -9.45 11.72
C MET A 74 8.15 -9.22 10.21
N LEU A 75 7.18 -8.38 9.80
CA LEU A 75 6.98 -8.02 8.40
C LEU A 75 8.20 -7.33 7.80
N SER A 76 8.86 -6.46 8.56
CA SER A 76 10.09 -5.78 8.11
C SER A 76 11.24 -6.76 7.83
N GLY A 77 11.27 -7.90 8.52
CA GLY A 77 12.24 -8.97 8.29
C GLY A 77 11.99 -9.82 7.04
N THR A 78 10.83 -9.69 6.37
CA THR A 78 10.45 -10.51 5.21
C THR A 78 11.03 -10.02 3.87
N GLY A 79 11.55 -8.79 3.83
CA GLY A 79 11.97 -8.14 2.59
C GLY A 79 10.85 -7.37 1.86
N LEU A 80 9.68 -7.22 2.48
CA LEU A 80 8.61 -6.34 1.97
C LEU A 80 9.11 -4.90 1.77
N SER A 81 8.74 -4.33 0.62
CA SER A 81 9.18 -2.99 0.22
C SER A 81 8.42 -1.85 0.93
N VAL A 82 7.16 -2.10 1.26
CA VAL A 82 6.25 -1.12 1.85
C VAL A 82 5.31 -1.85 2.81
N ILE A 83 5.23 -1.32 4.03
CA ILE A 83 4.31 -1.76 5.07
C ILE A 83 3.53 -0.53 5.52
N GLU A 84 2.21 -0.55 5.35
CA GLU A 84 1.32 0.48 5.89
C GLU A 84 1.12 0.23 7.39
N ALA A 85 1.92 0.91 8.20
CA ALA A 85 2.05 0.63 9.62
C ALA A 85 0.82 1.04 10.46
N THR A 86 0.18 2.16 10.14
CA THR A 86 -0.91 2.74 10.94
C THR A 86 -1.68 3.81 10.16
N SER A 87 -2.77 4.34 10.75
CA SER A 87 -3.55 5.46 10.22
C SER A 87 -3.67 6.59 11.24
N PHE A 88 -3.61 7.82 10.74
CA PHE A 88 -3.78 9.05 11.53
C PHE A 88 -5.12 9.69 11.15
N VAL A 89 -6.20 9.23 11.78
CA VAL A 89 -7.59 9.53 11.38
C VAL A 89 -8.13 10.88 11.90
N SER A 90 -7.36 11.66 12.66
CA SER A 90 -7.82 12.94 13.21
C SER A 90 -7.02 14.11 12.65
N SER A 91 -7.70 15.07 12.00
CA SER A 91 -7.12 16.31 11.49
C SER A 91 -6.55 17.24 12.57
N LYS A 92 -6.93 17.04 13.85
CA LYS A 92 -6.34 17.78 14.99
C LYS A 92 -4.90 17.38 15.28
N TRP A 93 -4.43 16.27 14.72
CA TRP A 93 -3.10 15.73 14.95
C TRP A 93 -2.47 15.44 13.58
N VAL A 94 -1.60 16.33 13.12
CA VAL A 94 -0.71 16.08 11.97
C VAL A 94 0.72 15.81 12.45
N PRO A 95 1.01 14.68 13.16
CA PRO A 95 2.36 14.29 13.53
C PRO A 95 2.97 13.28 12.54
N GLN A 96 2.42 13.08 11.34
CA GLN A 96 2.90 12.05 10.39
C GLN A 96 4.41 12.18 10.12
N VAL A 97 4.90 13.42 10.19
CA VAL A 97 6.31 13.80 10.01
C VAL A 97 7.12 13.56 11.28
N ALA A 98 6.51 13.80 12.46
CA ALA A 98 7.14 13.51 13.75
C ALA A 98 7.28 12.00 14.01
N ALA A 99 6.45 11.18 13.37
CA ALA A 99 6.52 9.72 13.41
C ALA A 99 7.54 9.13 12.41
N GLY A 100 8.21 9.95 11.59
CA GLY A 100 9.23 9.48 10.64
C GLY A 100 8.68 8.70 9.45
N ALA A 101 7.44 8.97 9.02
CA ALA A 101 6.85 8.28 7.88
C ALA A 101 7.60 8.58 6.58
N SER A 102 7.92 7.52 5.81
CA SER A 102 8.59 7.62 4.51
C SER A 102 7.63 7.73 3.32
N GLU A 103 6.34 7.48 3.54
CA GLU A 103 5.25 7.61 2.57
C GLU A 103 3.95 7.85 3.36
N VAL A 104 3.02 8.63 2.81
CA VAL A 104 1.67 8.83 3.37
C VAL A 104 0.62 8.42 2.34
N ALA A 105 -0.54 7.98 2.81
CA ALA A 105 -1.67 7.64 1.94
C ALA A 105 -2.92 8.45 2.31
N VAL A 106 -3.63 8.94 1.31
CA VAL A 106 -4.94 9.62 1.44
C VAL A 106 -6.05 8.74 0.85
N PHE A 107 -7.23 8.76 1.47
CA PHE A 107 -8.35 7.89 1.11
C PHE A 107 -9.56 8.72 0.72
N GLY A 108 -9.84 8.79 -0.59
CA GLY A 108 -11.03 9.42 -1.15
C GLY A 108 -12.09 8.41 -1.54
N SER A 109 -13.28 8.88 -1.92
CA SER A 109 -14.39 8.04 -2.35
C SER A 109 -14.82 8.39 -3.78
N ALA A 110 -15.22 7.39 -4.56
CA ALA A 110 -15.89 7.59 -5.85
C ALA A 110 -17.43 7.73 -5.72
N SER A 111 -17.97 7.59 -4.50
CA SER A 111 -19.40 7.66 -4.17
C SER A 111 -19.66 8.77 -3.15
N GLU A 112 -20.55 9.70 -3.48
CA GLU A 112 -20.95 10.79 -2.56
C GLU A 112 -21.57 10.24 -1.28
N THR A 113 -22.43 9.22 -1.40
CA THR A 113 -23.04 8.59 -0.23
C THR A 113 -21.99 7.95 0.67
N PHE A 114 -20.97 7.32 0.08
CA PHE A 114 -19.89 6.71 0.83
C PHE A 114 -18.97 7.77 1.46
N SER A 115 -18.67 8.86 0.75
CA SER A 115 -17.91 10.00 1.27
C SER A 115 -18.62 10.61 2.48
N GLN A 116 -19.91 10.90 2.34
CA GLN A 116 -20.69 11.50 3.42
C GLN A 116 -20.78 10.60 4.64
N LYS A 117 -20.93 9.28 4.46
CA LYS A 117 -21.02 8.33 5.58
C LYS A 117 -19.70 8.15 6.33
N ASN A 118 -18.57 8.15 5.63
CA ASN A 118 -17.27 7.78 6.22
C ASN A 118 -16.47 8.99 6.70
N ILE A 119 -16.51 10.11 5.97
CA ILE A 119 -15.71 11.30 6.26
C ILE A 119 -16.55 12.58 6.41
N ASN A 120 -17.88 12.45 6.37
CA ASN A 120 -18.85 13.52 6.64
C ASN A 120 -18.64 14.78 5.77
N CYS A 121 -18.29 14.59 4.50
CA CYS A 121 -18.16 15.65 3.50
C CYS A 121 -18.37 15.11 2.08
N SER A 122 -18.62 16.01 1.13
CA SER A 122 -18.71 15.66 -0.30
C SER A 122 -17.34 15.26 -0.87
N ILE A 123 -17.34 14.69 -2.07
CA ILE A 123 -16.09 14.38 -2.78
C ILE A 123 -15.27 15.67 -3.00
N ASP A 124 -15.90 16.75 -3.47
CA ASP A 124 -15.23 18.04 -3.72
C ASP A 124 -14.61 18.62 -2.44
N GLU A 125 -15.35 18.60 -1.32
CA GLU A 125 -14.86 19.06 -0.02
C GLU A 125 -13.67 18.21 0.46
N SER A 126 -13.70 16.91 0.20
CA SER A 126 -12.60 16.01 0.55
C SER A 126 -11.33 16.30 -0.26
N MET A 127 -11.44 16.68 -1.54
CA MET A 127 -10.30 17.04 -2.36
C MET A 127 -9.60 18.28 -1.82
N VAL A 128 -10.36 19.31 -1.42
CA VAL A 128 -9.80 20.52 -0.78
C VAL A 128 -9.05 20.17 0.51
N ARG A 129 -9.57 19.24 1.32
CA ARG A 129 -8.87 18.78 2.54
C ARG A 129 -7.58 18.01 2.23
N PHE A 130 -7.50 17.34 1.08
CA PHE A 130 -6.28 16.66 0.68
C PHE A 130 -5.18 17.62 0.26
N GLU A 131 -5.51 18.82 -0.24
CA GLU A 131 -4.51 19.82 -0.62
C GLU A 131 -3.59 20.17 0.55
N ASP A 132 -4.14 20.39 1.75
CA ASP A 132 -3.33 20.70 2.94
C ASP A 132 -2.33 19.59 3.28
N VAL A 133 -2.78 18.33 3.19
CA VAL A 133 -1.95 17.14 3.47
C VAL A 133 -0.90 16.95 2.40
N ILE A 134 -1.28 17.09 1.12
CA ILE A 134 -0.39 16.93 -0.03
C ILE A 134 0.68 18.02 -0.02
N ASN A 135 0.31 19.28 0.18
CA ASN A 135 1.25 20.39 0.28
C ASN A 135 2.24 20.18 1.43
N SER A 136 1.75 19.79 2.60
CA SER A 136 2.60 19.48 3.76
C SER A 136 3.58 18.33 3.50
N ALA A 137 3.17 17.31 2.74
CA ALA A 137 4.01 16.17 2.39
C ALA A 137 5.06 16.57 1.32
N LEU A 138 4.65 17.35 0.33
CA LEU A 138 5.51 17.86 -0.73
C LEU A 138 6.64 18.74 -0.18
N GLU A 139 6.34 19.65 0.75
CA GLU A 139 7.34 20.49 1.44
C GLU A 139 8.43 19.65 2.14
N LYS A 140 8.09 18.43 2.53
CA LYS A 140 8.96 17.52 3.28
C LYS A 140 9.52 16.40 2.42
N HIS A 141 9.28 16.43 1.12
CA HIS A 141 9.68 15.40 0.16
C HIS A 141 9.16 13.99 0.54
N ILE A 142 7.98 13.92 1.16
CA ILE A 142 7.33 12.67 1.49
C ILE A 142 6.35 12.31 0.35
N PRO A 143 6.49 11.15 -0.30
CA PRO A 143 5.55 10.71 -1.33
C PRO A 143 4.16 10.48 -0.77
N VAL A 144 3.14 10.83 -1.57
CA VAL A 144 1.72 10.65 -1.25
C VAL A 144 1.10 9.64 -2.20
N ARG A 145 0.47 8.59 -1.66
CA ARG A 145 -0.34 7.63 -2.40
C ARG A 145 -1.83 7.98 -2.28
N GLY A 146 -2.54 8.03 -3.41
CA GLY A 146 -3.99 8.17 -3.43
C GLY A 146 -4.68 6.81 -3.46
N CYS A 147 -5.67 6.62 -2.60
CA CYS A 147 -6.53 5.45 -2.58
C CYS A 147 -7.98 5.86 -2.85
N VAL A 148 -8.65 5.18 -3.78
CA VAL A 148 -10.05 5.43 -4.12
C VAL A 148 -10.90 4.30 -3.58
N LEU A 149 -11.83 4.63 -2.70
CA LEU A 149 -12.78 3.70 -2.11
C LEU A 149 -14.03 3.60 -3.00
N GLN A 150 -14.47 2.37 -3.25
CA GLN A 150 -15.69 2.07 -3.97
C GLN A 150 -16.46 0.98 -3.21
N ILE A 151 -17.53 1.37 -2.52
CA ILE A 151 -18.51 0.46 -1.90
C ILE A 151 -19.90 1.12 -1.87
#